data_AF-A0A832GEA8-F1
#
_entry.id   AF-A0A832GEA8-F1
#
_cell.length_a   1.000
_cell.length_b   1.000
_cell.length_c   1.000
_cell.angle_alpha   90.00
_cell.angle_beta   90.00
_cell.angle_gamma   90.00
#
_symmetry.space_group_name_H-M   'P 1'
#
loop_
_entity.id
_entity.type
_entity.pdbx_description
1 polymer ?
#
loop_
_entity_poly.entity_id
_entity_poly.type
_entity_poly.pdbx_seq_one_letter_code
_entity_poly.pdbx_strand_id
1 'polypeptide(L)'
;MIAAVVLLFEAAFLYTSVWIQGRATPANAEGRRLATLRTEMPLPPQRVADWMNGDADGTDLYQRAIDSFVAERGAEKFNDWWRSWSQTAGRNLKDPSKWPAPPKLAAIDLVLQAATTQDARVFASRMEQVVTPMLTRDFVEQVKALGEACEKIGLSLTARSRSLKTAGKTAEAQNAMREAIRHYQAGFSLGARMYAERLVLPELDAAMDLLRDNATGLAEAYKELGDEAAEKKFREFEAARDAFYKENILPVMKAINTVDPQAGNVRLLARESPERVWRVEAALALGRVKFSGKFGDQSEARRMLRTLQADGDPWVAHAAKVAYEMKIEEFRVIQ
;
A
#
# COMPACT_ATOMS: atom_id res chain seq x y z
N MET A 1 2.85 -27.31 -60.37
CA MET A 1 2.88 -25.84 -60.18
C MET A 1 2.10 -25.42 -58.94
N ILE A 2 0.82 -25.80 -58.80
CA ILE A 2 -0.03 -25.46 -57.64
C ILE A 2 0.56 -25.95 -56.30
N ALA A 3 1.05 -27.20 -56.22
CA ALA A 3 1.65 -27.75 -55.00
C ALA A 3 2.92 -27.00 -54.52
N ALA A 4 3.75 -26.52 -55.45
CA ALA A 4 4.95 -25.75 -55.13
C ALA A 4 4.62 -24.34 -54.61
N VAL A 5 3.54 -23.74 -55.14
CA VAL A 5 3.02 -22.45 -54.66
C VAL A 5 2.42 -22.59 -53.26
N VAL A 6 1.65 -23.64 -52.99
CA VAL A 6 1.10 -23.93 -51.65
C VAL A 6 2.22 -24.14 -50.62
N LEU A 7 3.24 -24.94 -50.93
CA LEU A 7 4.40 -25.15 -50.05
C LEU A 7 5.20 -23.86 -49.79
N LEU A 8 5.33 -22.97 -50.78
CA LEU A 8 5.96 -21.66 -50.60
C LEU A 8 5.15 -20.74 -49.69
N PHE A 9 3.82 -20.75 -49.80
CA PHE A 9 2.94 -20.00 -48.90
C PHE A 9 2.99 -20.54 -47.47
N GLU A 10 3.00 -21.86 -47.28
CA GLU A 10 3.15 -22.48 -45.96
C GLU A 10 4.51 -22.17 -45.34
N ALA A 11 5.60 -22.27 -46.11
CA ALA A 11 6.93 -21.91 -45.64
C ALA A 11 7.05 -20.42 -45.29
N ALA A 12 6.47 -19.53 -46.11
CA ALA A 12 6.43 -18.09 -45.83
C ALA A 12 5.57 -17.78 -44.59
N PHE A 13 4.45 -18.47 -44.40
CA PHE A 13 3.59 -18.34 -43.22
C PHE A 13 4.29 -18.83 -41.95
N LEU A 14 4.98 -19.98 -42.00
CA LEU A 14 5.77 -20.50 -40.89
C LEU A 14 6.96 -19.57 -40.57
N TYR A 15 7.66 -19.06 -41.58
CA TYR A 15 8.76 -18.13 -41.38
C TYR A 15 8.30 -16.81 -40.75
N THR A 16 7.22 -16.22 -41.27
CA THR A 16 6.66 -14.97 -40.75
C THR A 16 6.08 -15.14 -39.34
N SER A 17 5.39 -16.25 -39.05
CA SER A 17 4.89 -16.55 -37.70
C SER A 17 6.01 -16.73 -36.68
N VAL A 18 7.07 -17.49 -37.01
CA VAL A 18 8.26 -17.63 -36.15
C VAL A 18 8.95 -16.27 -35.93
N TRP A 19 9.08 -15.47 -36.98
CA TRP A 19 9.72 -14.15 -36.88
C TRP A 19 8.90 -13.15 -36.05
N ILE A 20 7.56 -13.15 -36.19
CA ILE A 20 6.65 -12.31 -35.40
C ILE A 20 6.60 -12.77 -33.93
N GLN A 21 6.62 -14.08 -33.69
CA GLN A 21 6.65 -14.62 -32.33
C GLN A 21 8.01 -14.43 -31.66
N GLY A 22 9.10 -14.43 -32.43
CA GLY A 22 10.46 -14.20 -31.95
C GLY A 22 10.76 -12.76 -31.53
N ARG A 23 10.03 -11.78 -32.08
CA ARG A 23 10.20 -10.37 -31.75
C ARG A 23 9.42 -9.99 -30.51
N ALA A 24 10.10 -9.36 -29.56
CA ALA A 24 9.46 -8.85 -28.37
C ALA A 24 8.59 -7.62 -28.69
N THR A 25 7.43 -7.55 -28.05
CA THR A 25 6.41 -6.52 -28.21
C THR A 25 6.93 -5.17 -27.73
N PRO A 26 6.96 -4.12 -28.57
CA PRO A 26 7.41 -2.80 -28.15
C PRO A 26 6.42 -2.17 -27.15
N ALA A 27 6.89 -1.18 -26.38
CA ALA A 27 6.01 -0.37 -25.54
C ALA A 27 5.04 0.45 -26.41
N ASN A 28 3.78 0.55 -25.99
CA ASN A 28 2.79 1.38 -26.67
C ASN A 28 2.80 2.82 -26.10
N ALA A 29 1.88 3.66 -26.57
CA ALA A 29 1.77 5.04 -26.09
C ALA A 29 1.46 5.11 -24.58
N GLU A 30 0.63 4.20 -24.08
CA GLU A 30 0.28 4.15 -22.66
C GLU A 30 1.51 3.78 -21.82
N GLY A 31 2.29 2.77 -22.22
CA GLY A 31 3.53 2.41 -21.51
C GLY A 31 4.50 3.58 -21.40
N ARG A 32 4.66 4.35 -22.49
CA ARG A 32 5.51 5.55 -22.49
C ARG A 32 4.99 6.64 -21.56
N ARG A 33 3.67 6.84 -21.50
CA ARG A 33 3.04 7.78 -20.56
C ARG A 33 3.23 7.32 -19.11
N LEU A 34 2.96 6.05 -18.81
CA LEU A 34 3.08 5.52 -17.45
C LEU A 34 4.53 5.56 -16.95
N ALA A 35 5.51 5.35 -17.83
CA ALA A 35 6.93 5.40 -17.47
C ALA A 35 7.41 6.80 -17.04
N THR A 36 6.66 7.87 -17.33
CA THR A 36 7.01 9.24 -16.91
C THR A 36 6.20 9.74 -15.72
N LEU A 37 5.22 8.96 -15.24
CA LEU A 37 4.41 9.35 -14.08
C LEU A 37 5.25 9.37 -12.81
N ARG A 38 5.13 10.46 -12.06
CA ARG A 38 5.68 10.59 -10.71
C ARG A 38 4.63 10.22 -9.68
N THR A 39 5.10 9.65 -8.57
CA THR A 39 4.27 9.27 -7.41
C THR A 39 4.50 10.12 -6.17
N GLU A 40 5.02 11.33 -6.37
CA GLU A 40 5.07 12.36 -5.34
C GLU A 40 3.69 13.02 -5.22
N MET A 41 3.08 12.92 -4.04
CA MET A 41 1.78 13.51 -3.76
C MET A 41 1.92 15.05 -3.72
N PRO A 42 1.00 15.80 -4.37
CA PRO A 42 1.07 17.26 -4.38
C PRO A 42 1.07 17.89 -2.99
N LEU A 43 0.30 17.31 -2.06
CA LEU A 43 0.30 17.67 -0.64
C LEU A 43 0.78 16.46 0.17
N PRO A 44 2.09 16.33 0.45
CA PRO A 44 2.63 15.15 1.11
C PRO A 44 2.16 15.05 2.58
N PRO A 45 2.00 13.84 3.15
CA PRO A 45 1.49 13.66 4.51
C PRO A 45 2.24 14.46 5.59
N GLN A 46 3.55 14.61 5.45
CA GLN A 46 4.41 15.34 6.38
C GLN A 46 4.05 16.84 6.46
N ARG A 47 3.43 17.40 5.42
CA ARG A 47 2.96 18.80 5.42
C ARG A 47 1.72 19.01 6.29
N VAL A 48 0.98 17.94 6.58
CA VAL A 48 -0.22 18.02 7.40
C VAL A 48 -0.08 17.42 8.80
N ALA A 49 0.97 16.62 9.01
CA ALA A 49 1.27 15.96 10.27
C ALA A 49 2.26 16.76 11.13
N ASP A 50 1.82 17.88 11.70
CA ASP A 50 2.65 18.79 12.49
C ASP A 50 3.18 18.15 13.80
N TRP A 51 2.65 16.97 14.17
CA TRP A 51 3.10 16.18 15.33
C TRP A 51 4.29 15.26 15.03
N MET A 52 4.67 15.06 13.76
CA MET A 52 5.79 14.19 13.35
C MET A 52 7.12 14.97 13.40
N ASN A 53 7.45 15.56 14.55
CA ASN A 53 8.53 16.53 14.70
C ASN A 53 9.52 16.23 15.84
N GLY A 54 9.41 15.06 16.48
CA GLY A 54 10.32 14.67 17.55
C GLY A 54 11.67 14.16 17.01
N ASP A 55 12.77 14.54 17.65
CA ASP A 55 14.14 14.28 17.19
C ASP A 55 14.59 12.80 17.17
N ALA A 56 13.73 11.86 17.54
CA ALA A 56 14.04 10.44 17.61
C ALA A 56 13.74 9.70 16.29
N ASP A 57 14.49 8.62 16.03
CA ASP A 57 14.16 7.64 14.99
C ASP A 57 13.17 6.60 15.55
N GLY A 58 11.97 6.54 14.98
CA GLY A 58 10.89 5.63 15.38
C GLY A 58 10.97 4.22 14.78
N THR A 59 12.04 3.89 14.05
CA THR A 59 12.20 2.59 13.36
C THR A 59 12.04 1.41 14.32
N ASP A 60 12.77 1.38 15.45
CA ASP A 60 12.68 0.29 16.45
C ASP A 60 11.26 0.16 17.03
N LEU A 61 10.61 1.30 17.29
CA LEU A 61 9.25 1.33 17.85
C LEU A 61 8.24 0.69 16.90
N TYR A 62 8.28 1.03 15.62
CA TYR A 62 7.39 0.40 14.63
C TYR A 62 7.69 -1.09 14.45
N GLN A 63 8.95 -1.49 14.41
CA GLN A 63 9.31 -2.91 14.26
C GLN A 63 8.81 -3.74 15.44
N ARG A 64 9.04 -3.28 16.68
CA ARG A 64 8.54 -3.94 17.89
C ARG A 64 7.03 -3.94 17.97
N ALA A 65 6.38 -2.86 17.52
CA ALA A 65 4.93 -2.80 17.47
C ALA A 65 4.35 -3.87 16.53
N ILE A 66 4.90 -3.98 15.33
CA ILE A 66 4.48 -4.99 14.35
C ILE A 66 4.69 -6.40 14.90
N ASP A 67 5.87 -6.68 15.45
CA ASP A 67 6.17 -8.02 15.98
C ASP A 67 5.26 -8.41 17.14
N SER A 68 5.04 -7.49 18.10
CA SER A 68 4.08 -7.70 19.19
C SER A 68 2.65 -7.89 18.67
N PHE A 69 2.22 -7.08 17.71
CA PHE A 69 0.88 -7.17 17.14
C PHE A 69 0.64 -8.51 16.45
N VAL A 70 1.59 -8.98 15.65
CA VAL A 70 1.52 -10.27 14.96
C VAL A 70 1.55 -11.42 15.98
N ALA A 71 2.51 -11.41 16.91
CA ALA A 71 2.65 -12.45 17.92
C ALA A 71 1.39 -12.60 18.80
N GLU A 72 0.71 -11.50 19.07
CA GLU A 72 -0.49 -11.49 19.91
C GLU A 72 -1.79 -11.69 19.14
N ARG A 73 -1.74 -11.97 17.82
CA ARG A 73 -2.91 -12.06 16.93
C ARG A 73 -3.77 -10.80 17.01
N GLY A 74 -3.13 -9.64 17.03
CA GLY A 74 -3.75 -8.34 17.24
C GLY A 74 -4.87 -8.04 16.25
N ALA A 75 -4.68 -8.39 14.97
CA ALA A 75 -5.68 -8.16 13.93
C ALA A 75 -7.02 -8.84 14.26
N GLU A 76 -6.97 -10.10 14.69
CA GLU A 76 -8.16 -10.87 15.08
C GLU A 76 -8.83 -10.29 16.31
N LYS A 77 -8.06 -10.01 17.37
CA LYS A 77 -8.56 -9.41 18.62
C LYS A 77 -9.29 -8.09 18.36
N PHE A 78 -8.73 -7.23 17.50
CA PHE A 78 -9.35 -5.95 17.15
C PHE A 78 -10.57 -6.13 16.26
N ASN A 79 -10.57 -7.06 15.33
CA ASN A 79 -11.74 -7.34 14.48
C ASN A 79 -12.92 -7.89 15.29
N ASP A 80 -12.65 -8.81 16.22
CA ASP A 80 -13.68 -9.35 17.11
C ASP A 80 -14.21 -8.31 18.10
N TRP A 81 -13.31 -7.51 18.69
CA TRP A 81 -13.72 -6.38 19.51
C TRP A 81 -14.57 -5.40 18.70
N TRP A 82 -14.15 -5.00 17.50
CA TRP A 82 -14.88 -4.03 16.68
C TRP A 82 -16.28 -4.53 16.31
N ARG A 83 -16.43 -5.82 15.99
CA ARG A 83 -17.74 -6.46 15.76
C ARG A 83 -18.62 -6.39 17.02
N SER A 84 -18.07 -6.72 18.19
CA SER A 84 -18.79 -6.63 19.47
C SER A 84 -19.17 -5.20 19.82
N TRP A 85 -18.24 -4.27 19.64
CA TRP A 85 -18.39 -2.85 19.92
C TRP A 85 -19.48 -2.23 19.06
N SER A 86 -19.42 -2.41 17.73
CA SER A 86 -20.39 -1.84 16.79
C SER A 86 -21.82 -2.31 17.07
N GLN A 87 -22.01 -3.60 17.39
CA GLN A 87 -23.32 -4.14 17.80
C GLN A 87 -23.82 -3.52 19.11
N THR A 88 -22.92 -3.35 20.09
CA THR A 88 -23.29 -2.83 21.42
C THR A 88 -23.56 -1.33 21.39
N ALA A 89 -22.72 -0.57 20.68
CA ALA A 89 -22.84 0.86 20.49
C ALA A 89 -24.14 1.20 19.76
N GLY A 90 -24.50 0.46 18.71
CA GLY A 90 -25.76 0.63 17.99
C GLY A 90 -27.01 0.45 18.87
N ARG A 91 -26.95 -0.44 19.89
CA ARG A 91 -28.04 -0.66 20.85
C ARG A 91 -28.03 0.33 22.02
N ASN A 92 -26.87 0.86 22.38
CA ASN A 92 -26.66 1.65 23.60
C ASN A 92 -26.00 3.01 23.30
N LEU A 93 -26.46 3.72 22.26
CA LEU A 93 -25.85 4.98 21.80
C LEU A 93 -25.73 6.06 22.89
N LYS A 94 -26.66 6.07 23.86
CA LYS A 94 -26.73 7.08 24.94
C LYS A 94 -25.94 6.70 26.21
N ASP A 95 -25.38 5.49 26.26
CA ASP A 95 -24.72 4.97 27.46
C ASP A 95 -23.38 4.30 27.09
N PRO A 96 -22.30 5.09 26.97
CA PRO A 96 -21.00 4.57 26.56
C PRO A 96 -20.32 3.73 27.64
N SER A 97 -20.85 3.70 28.87
CA SER A 97 -20.33 2.84 29.94
C SER A 97 -20.53 1.35 29.66
N LYS A 98 -21.48 1.02 28.78
CA LYS A 98 -21.80 -0.35 28.35
C LYS A 98 -20.96 -0.83 27.17
N TRP A 99 -20.18 0.04 26.56
CA TRP A 99 -19.42 -0.32 25.37
C TRP A 99 -18.17 -1.11 25.77
N PRO A 100 -17.83 -2.19 25.05
CA PRO A 100 -16.64 -2.98 25.36
C PRO A 100 -15.38 -2.13 25.14
N ALA A 101 -14.45 -2.19 26.09
CA ALA A 101 -13.16 -1.53 25.96
C ALA A 101 -12.30 -2.20 24.87
N PRO A 102 -11.47 -1.44 24.15
CA PRO A 102 -10.55 -2.01 23.15
C PRO A 102 -9.54 -2.95 23.82
N PRO A 103 -9.02 -3.95 23.06
CA PRO A 103 -7.91 -4.77 23.51
C PRO A 103 -6.70 -3.91 23.89
N LYS A 104 -6.10 -4.20 25.04
CA LYS A 104 -4.85 -3.55 25.48
C LYS A 104 -3.66 -4.34 24.94
N LEU A 105 -3.08 -3.87 23.84
CA LEU A 105 -1.88 -4.47 23.24
C LEU A 105 -0.72 -3.47 23.34
N ALA A 106 0.46 -3.96 23.73
CA ALA A 106 1.68 -3.13 23.81
C ALA A 106 2.02 -2.49 22.45
N ALA A 107 1.67 -3.17 21.36
CA ALA A 107 1.81 -2.65 20.00
C ALA A 107 1.15 -1.27 19.80
N ILE A 108 -0.03 -1.01 20.39
CA ILE A 108 -0.72 0.28 20.23
C ILE A 108 0.06 1.40 20.93
N ASP A 109 0.57 1.14 22.13
CA ASP A 109 1.38 2.12 22.86
C ASP A 109 2.69 2.43 22.14
N LEU A 110 3.29 1.43 21.49
CA LEU A 110 4.50 1.60 20.68
C LEU A 110 4.22 2.44 19.42
N VAL A 111 3.10 2.21 18.72
CA VAL A 111 2.71 3.02 17.56
C VAL A 111 2.39 4.45 17.96
N LEU A 112 1.72 4.66 19.09
CA LEU A 112 1.47 6.00 19.64
C LEU A 112 2.76 6.77 19.95
N GLN A 113 3.80 6.09 20.45
CA GLN A 113 5.12 6.68 20.67
C GLN A 113 5.85 6.96 19.36
N ALA A 114 5.81 6.01 18.43
CA ALA A 114 6.45 6.15 17.12
C ALA A 114 5.81 7.30 16.31
N ALA A 115 4.52 7.57 16.50
CA ALA A 115 3.76 8.55 15.73
C ALA A 115 4.34 9.96 15.76
N THR A 116 5.02 10.35 16.85
CA THR A 116 5.56 11.70 17.04
C THR A 116 7.01 11.84 16.60
N THR A 117 7.65 10.76 16.18
CA THR A 117 9.04 10.78 15.69
C THR A 117 9.14 11.52 14.36
N GLN A 118 10.29 12.13 14.07
CA GLN A 118 10.55 12.84 12.81
C GLN A 118 10.88 11.88 11.68
N ASP A 119 11.64 10.82 11.97
CA ASP A 119 12.05 9.82 11.00
C ASP A 119 11.71 8.41 11.48
N ALA A 120 11.38 7.52 10.56
CA ALA A 120 11.21 6.09 10.83
C ALA A 120 11.16 5.31 9.51
N ARG A 121 11.60 4.04 9.57
CA ARG A 121 11.42 3.04 8.52
C ARG A 121 10.66 1.85 9.06
N VAL A 122 9.48 1.59 8.51
CA VAL A 122 8.61 0.46 8.80
C VAL A 122 9.19 -0.84 8.24
N PHE A 123 9.80 -0.80 7.06
CA PHE A 123 10.19 -2.02 6.30
C PHE A 123 11.69 -2.23 6.12
N ALA A 124 12.55 -1.36 6.68
CA ALA A 124 14.00 -1.31 6.42
C ALA A 124 14.75 -2.66 6.51
N SER A 125 14.31 -3.59 7.36
CA SER A 125 14.94 -4.90 7.58
C SER A 125 14.14 -6.09 7.04
N ARG A 126 13.07 -5.84 6.26
CA ARG A 126 12.04 -6.84 5.92
C ARG A 126 11.86 -7.06 4.43
N MET A 127 12.91 -6.86 3.64
CA MET A 127 12.84 -6.92 2.16
C MET A 127 12.22 -8.20 1.61
N GLU A 128 12.64 -9.36 2.13
CA GLU A 128 12.10 -10.66 1.71
C GLU A 128 10.58 -10.77 1.96
N GLN A 129 10.12 -10.28 3.11
CA GLN A 129 8.72 -10.28 3.51
C GLN A 129 7.88 -9.28 2.70
N VAL A 130 8.51 -8.27 2.09
CA VAL A 130 7.81 -7.19 1.38
C VAL A 130 7.84 -7.41 -0.14
N VAL A 131 8.82 -8.10 -0.69
CA VAL A 131 8.94 -8.30 -2.15
C VAL A 131 8.45 -9.67 -2.62
N THR A 132 8.43 -10.68 -1.75
CA THR A 132 7.98 -12.03 -2.11
C THR A 132 6.44 -12.10 -2.11
N PRO A 133 5.76 -12.25 -3.26
CA PRO A 133 4.33 -11.93 -3.40
C PRO A 133 3.40 -12.54 -2.33
N MET A 134 3.59 -13.81 -1.98
CA MET A 134 2.77 -14.47 -0.95
C MET A 134 3.06 -13.94 0.47
N LEU A 135 4.33 -13.68 0.79
CA LEU A 135 4.73 -13.11 2.09
C LEU A 135 4.32 -11.63 2.20
N THR A 136 4.45 -10.90 1.09
CA THR A 136 4.10 -9.47 1.00
C THR A 136 2.69 -9.22 1.43
N ARG A 137 1.75 -9.98 0.87
CA ARG A 137 0.33 -9.77 1.14
C ARG A 137 0.04 -9.95 2.63
N ASP A 138 0.42 -11.09 3.19
CA ASP A 138 0.15 -11.40 4.59
C ASP A 138 0.81 -10.37 5.52
N PHE A 139 2.08 -10.04 5.27
CA PHE A 139 2.82 -9.12 6.13
C PHE A 139 2.28 -7.69 6.06
N VAL A 140 2.06 -7.16 4.85
CA VAL A 140 1.51 -5.80 4.68
C VAL A 140 0.09 -5.71 5.23
N GLU A 141 -0.74 -6.74 5.09
CA GLU A 141 -2.07 -6.79 5.70
C GLU A 141 -1.99 -6.71 7.23
N GLN A 142 -1.00 -7.34 7.88
CA GLN A 142 -0.79 -7.19 9.33
C GLN A 142 -0.37 -5.78 9.74
N VAL A 143 0.54 -5.16 8.99
CA VAL A 143 0.97 -3.77 9.24
C VAL A 143 -0.21 -2.80 9.03
N LYS A 144 -1.01 -2.99 7.99
CA LYS A 144 -2.24 -2.25 7.75
C LYS A 144 -3.21 -2.41 8.92
N ALA A 145 -3.45 -3.65 9.37
CA ALA A 145 -4.34 -3.96 10.47
C ALA A 145 -3.92 -3.29 11.80
N LEU A 146 -2.62 -3.10 12.04
CA LEU A 146 -2.11 -2.32 13.17
C LEU A 146 -2.51 -0.83 13.08
N GLY A 147 -2.43 -0.23 11.89
CA GLY A 147 -2.91 1.13 11.65
C GLY A 147 -4.43 1.24 11.77
N GLU A 148 -5.19 0.28 11.23
CA GLU A 148 -6.65 0.20 11.37
C GLU A 148 -7.08 -0.01 12.82
N ALA A 149 -6.30 -0.71 13.64
CA ALA A 149 -6.58 -0.83 15.06
C ALA A 149 -6.56 0.54 15.75
N CYS A 150 -5.62 1.42 15.40
CA CYS A 150 -5.60 2.79 15.89
C CYS A 150 -6.84 3.58 15.42
N GLU A 151 -7.20 3.46 14.14
CA GLU A 151 -8.39 4.11 13.57
C GLU A 151 -9.68 3.65 14.25
N LYS A 152 -9.89 2.34 14.45
CA LYS A 152 -11.04 1.78 15.18
C LYS A 152 -11.12 2.29 16.62
N ILE A 153 -9.98 2.43 17.32
CA ILE A 153 -9.96 3.05 18.66
C ILE A 153 -10.38 4.52 18.57
N GLY A 154 -9.84 5.27 17.60
CA GLY A 154 -10.20 6.67 17.35
C GLY A 154 -11.71 6.85 17.10
N LEU A 155 -12.31 5.99 16.28
CA LEU A 155 -13.76 6.00 16.00
C LEU A 155 -14.58 5.71 17.26
N SER A 156 -14.17 4.71 18.03
CA SER A 156 -14.83 4.35 19.29
C SER A 156 -14.82 5.52 20.30
N LEU A 157 -13.68 6.21 20.42
CA LEU A 157 -13.52 7.36 21.30
C LEU A 157 -14.28 8.60 20.80
N THR A 158 -14.33 8.81 19.47
CA THR A 158 -15.13 9.86 18.84
C THR A 158 -16.61 9.67 19.16
N ALA A 159 -17.14 8.44 18.98
CA ALA A 159 -18.51 8.10 19.33
C ALA A 159 -18.78 8.31 20.84
N ARG A 160 -17.81 7.94 21.69
CA ARG A 160 -17.91 8.10 23.15
C ARG A 160 -17.98 9.57 23.53
N SER A 161 -17.14 10.41 22.92
CA SER A 161 -17.13 11.84 23.12
C SER A 161 -18.49 12.46 22.77
N ARG A 162 -19.06 12.13 21.60
CA ARG A 162 -20.38 12.59 21.17
C ARG A 162 -21.47 12.20 22.19
N SER A 163 -21.46 10.96 22.67
CA SER A 163 -22.41 10.47 23.67
C SER A 163 -22.28 11.20 25.03
N LEU A 164 -21.05 11.37 25.52
CA LEU A 164 -20.77 12.10 26.77
C LEU A 164 -21.19 13.57 26.68
N LYS A 165 -20.98 14.22 25.52
CA LYS A 165 -21.42 15.59 25.26
C LYS A 165 -22.94 15.71 25.36
N THR A 166 -23.70 14.78 24.78
CA THR A 166 -25.17 14.73 24.92
C THR A 166 -25.62 14.53 26.37
N ALA A 167 -24.85 13.80 27.17
CA ALA A 167 -25.10 13.61 28.61
C ALA A 167 -24.66 14.80 29.48
N GLY A 168 -24.21 15.91 28.90
CA GLY A 168 -23.74 17.10 29.64
C GLY A 168 -22.34 16.95 30.26
N LYS A 169 -21.60 15.88 29.94
CA LYS A 169 -20.27 15.58 30.49
C LYS A 169 -19.15 16.16 29.62
N THR A 170 -19.14 17.48 29.45
CA THR A 170 -18.27 18.18 28.49
C THR A 170 -16.78 17.92 28.67
N ALA A 171 -16.27 17.91 29.91
CA ALA A 171 -14.84 17.68 30.17
C ALA A 171 -14.40 16.26 29.78
N GLU A 172 -15.20 15.25 30.13
CA GLU A 172 -14.95 13.85 29.74
C GLU A 172 -15.03 13.68 28.22
N ALA A 173 -15.99 14.35 27.57
CA ALA A 173 -16.15 14.35 26.12
C ALA A 173 -14.92 14.94 25.40
N GLN A 174 -14.42 16.10 25.86
CA GLN A 174 -13.21 16.71 25.32
C GLN A 174 -11.97 15.84 25.53
N ASN A 175 -11.87 15.17 26.68
CA ASN A 175 -10.76 14.24 26.92
C ASN A 175 -10.78 13.05 25.95
N ALA A 176 -11.95 12.41 25.78
CA ALA A 176 -12.12 11.30 24.83
C ALA A 176 -11.81 11.75 23.39
N MET A 177 -12.18 12.97 23.00
CA MET A 177 -11.88 13.50 21.67
C MET A 177 -10.38 13.72 21.45
N ARG A 178 -9.67 14.27 22.45
CA ARG A 178 -8.20 14.43 22.36
C ARG A 178 -7.50 13.08 22.27
N GLU A 179 -7.99 12.07 22.97
CA GLU A 179 -7.48 10.70 22.87
C GLU A 179 -7.75 10.09 21.49
N ALA A 180 -8.96 10.31 20.93
CA ALA A 180 -9.28 9.91 19.56
C ALA A 180 -8.31 10.49 18.54
N ILE A 181 -8.02 11.80 18.64
CA ILE A 181 -7.04 12.48 17.78
C ILE A 181 -5.67 11.81 17.86
N ARG A 182 -5.17 11.48 19.06
CA ARG A 182 -3.88 10.80 19.21
C ARG A 182 -3.84 9.46 18.47
N HIS A 183 -4.92 8.70 18.50
CA HIS A 183 -4.99 7.43 17.79
C HIS A 183 -5.06 7.61 16.27
N TYR A 184 -5.85 8.56 15.77
CA TYR A 184 -5.85 8.85 14.34
C TYR A 184 -4.50 9.38 13.85
N GLN A 185 -3.84 10.25 14.64
CA GLN A 185 -2.48 10.70 14.35
C GLN A 185 -1.50 9.54 14.23
N ALA A 186 -1.64 8.52 15.08
CA ALA A 186 -0.77 7.36 15.07
C ALA A 186 -0.98 6.46 13.84
N GLY A 187 -2.24 6.19 13.47
CA GLY A 187 -2.57 5.49 12.22
C GLY A 187 -2.14 6.27 10.98
N PHE A 188 -2.34 7.60 10.98
CA PHE A 188 -1.88 8.50 9.93
C PHE A 188 -0.36 8.50 9.79
N SER A 189 0.38 8.60 10.91
CA SER A 189 1.84 8.56 10.90
C SER A 189 2.35 7.23 10.32
N LEU A 190 1.78 6.09 10.72
CA LEU A 190 2.15 4.80 10.13
C LEU A 190 1.94 4.79 8.62
N GLY A 191 0.76 5.21 8.14
CA GLY A 191 0.49 5.35 6.71
C GLY A 191 1.45 6.31 6.00
N ALA A 192 1.81 7.43 6.62
CA ALA A 192 2.78 8.38 6.10
C ALA A 192 4.20 7.78 5.98
N ARG A 193 4.60 6.91 6.91
CA ARG A 193 5.90 6.21 6.85
C ARG A 193 5.93 5.15 5.75
N MET A 194 4.88 4.34 5.65
CA MET A 194 4.71 3.37 4.55
C MET A 194 4.72 4.10 3.18
N TYR A 195 3.97 5.20 3.08
CA TYR A 195 3.98 6.03 1.86
C TYR A 195 5.36 6.65 1.60
N ALA A 196 6.17 6.98 2.60
CA ALA A 196 7.51 7.51 2.37
C ALA A 196 8.49 6.46 1.82
N GLU A 197 8.26 5.18 2.13
CA GLU A 197 9.11 4.08 1.66
C GLU A 197 8.76 3.61 0.26
N ARG A 198 7.46 3.48 -0.09
CA ARG A 198 6.96 3.18 -1.46
C ARG A 198 7.78 2.06 -2.12
N LEU A 199 7.79 0.88 -1.51
CA LEU A 199 8.63 -0.23 -1.93
C LEU A 199 7.88 -1.15 -2.90
N VAL A 200 6.63 -1.48 -2.57
CA VAL A 200 5.76 -2.36 -3.35
C VAL A 200 4.33 -1.83 -3.40
N LEU A 201 3.53 -2.30 -4.34
CA LEU A 201 2.17 -1.84 -4.55
C LEU A 201 1.23 -2.16 -3.37
N PRO A 202 1.20 -3.37 -2.79
CA PRO A 202 0.35 -3.65 -1.63
C PRO A 202 0.62 -2.70 -0.46
N GLU A 203 1.89 -2.35 -0.23
CA GLU A 203 2.29 -1.39 0.80
C GLU A 203 1.77 0.01 0.47
N LEU A 204 2.00 0.49 -0.75
CA LEU A 204 1.52 1.81 -1.18
C LEU A 204 0.00 1.92 -1.07
N ASP A 205 -0.74 0.91 -1.52
CA ASP A 205 -2.20 0.87 -1.44
C ASP A 205 -2.68 0.89 0.02
N ALA A 206 -2.09 0.06 0.89
CA ALA A 206 -2.36 0.07 2.32
C ALA A 206 -2.03 1.42 2.98
N ALA A 207 -0.93 2.05 2.60
CA ALA A 207 -0.54 3.37 3.08
C ALA A 207 -1.59 4.43 2.71
N MET A 208 -2.08 4.41 1.47
CA MET A 208 -3.09 5.34 0.96
C MET A 208 -4.44 5.17 1.64
N ASP A 209 -4.83 3.95 1.98
CA ASP A 209 -6.00 3.65 2.81
C ASP A 209 -5.84 4.18 4.24
N LEU A 210 -4.72 3.89 4.90
CA LEU A 210 -4.46 4.39 6.26
C LEU A 210 -4.48 5.93 6.31
N LEU A 211 -3.89 6.58 5.31
CA LEU A 211 -3.93 8.03 5.18
C LEU A 211 -5.37 8.54 4.99
N ARG A 212 -6.21 7.87 4.20
CA ARG A 212 -7.63 8.22 4.00
C ARG A 212 -8.39 8.21 5.32
N ASP A 213 -8.37 7.06 5.97
CA ASP A 213 -9.30 6.74 7.03
C ASP A 213 -8.96 7.57 8.26
N ASN A 214 -7.66 7.72 8.55
CA ASN A 214 -7.19 8.55 9.65
C ASN A 214 -7.31 10.05 9.36
N ALA A 215 -7.10 10.53 8.12
CA ALA A 215 -7.34 11.94 7.80
C ALA A 215 -8.82 12.30 7.93
N THR A 216 -9.72 11.39 7.52
CA THR A 216 -11.17 11.55 7.68
C THR A 216 -11.54 11.61 9.16
N GLY A 217 -11.01 10.69 9.97
CA GLY A 217 -11.19 10.70 11.42
C GLY A 217 -10.67 11.97 12.09
N LEU A 218 -9.50 12.48 11.67
CA LEU A 218 -8.94 13.75 12.16
C LEU A 218 -9.84 14.93 11.79
N ALA A 219 -10.29 15.03 10.55
CA ALA A 219 -11.19 16.10 10.11
C ALA A 219 -12.48 16.11 10.93
N GLU A 220 -13.09 14.94 11.17
CA GLU A 220 -14.27 14.83 12.02
C GLU A 220 -13.99 15.21 13.48
N ALA A 221 -12.87 14.78 14.04
CA ALA A 221 -12.52 15.09 15.42
C ALA A 221 -12.29 16.60 15.62
N TYR A 222 -11.57 17.25 14.70
CA TYR A 222 -11.34 18.70 14.75
C TYR A 222 -12.64 19.50 14.54
N LYS A 223 -13.54 19.03 13.66
CA LYS A 223 -14.88 19.60 13.53
C LYS A 223 -15.64 19.60 14.85
N GLU A 224 -15.62 18.48 15.58
CA GLU A 224 -16.31 18.35 16.88
C GLU A 224 -15.71 19.25 17.98
N LEU A 225 -14.42 19.59 17.85
CA LEU A 225 -13.72 20.54 18.72
C LEU A 225 -13.88 22.00 18.28
N GLY A 226 -14.43 22.27 17.09
CA GLY A 226 -14.57 23.62 16.53
C GLY A 226 -13.27 24.18 15.96
N ASP A 227 -12.28 23.34 15.66
CA ASP A 227 -11.04 23.76 14.99
C ASP A 227 -11.22 23.68 13.46
N GLU A 228 -11.83 24.73 12.91
CA GLU A 228 -12.13 24.82 11.47
C GLU A 228 -10.87 24.80 10.60
N ALA A 229 -9.75 25.32 11.09
CA ALA A 229 -8.48 25.34 10.36
C ALA A 229 -7.91 23.93 10.21
N ALA A 230 -7.87 23.15 11.31
CA ALA A 230 -7.42 21.77 11.27
C ALA A 230 -8.39 20.86 10.51
N GLU A 231 -9.72 21.05 10.66
CA GLU A 231 -10.71 20.33 9.85
C GLU A 231 -10.44 20.54 8.35
N LYS A 232 -10.37 21.81 7.91
CA LYS A 232 -10.16 22.15 6.51
C LYS A 232 -8.87 21.57 5.98
N LYS A 233 -7.78 21.66 6.75
CA LYS A 233 -6.46 21.10 6.40
C LYS A 233 -6.53 19.61 6.07
N PHE A 234 -7.23 18.81 6.87
CA PHE A 234 -7.35 17.36 6.61
C PHE A 234 -8.33 17.02 5.48
N ARG A 235 -9.39 17.82 5.27
CA ARG A 235 -10.26 17.66 4.10
C ARG A 235 -9.55 17.97 2.79
N GLU A 236 -8.73 19.02 2.75
CA GLU A 236 -7.93 19.37 1.59
C GLU A 236 -6.87 18.31 1.28
N PHE A 237 -6.23 17.76 2.32
CA PHE A 237 -5.33 16.61 2.17
C PHE A 237 -6.02 15.40 1.56
N GLU A 238 -7.19 15.01 2.09
CA GLU A 238 -7.92 13.85 1.58
C GLU A 238 -8.30 14.01 0.10
N ALA A 239 -8.83 15.19 -0.28
CA ALA A 239 -9.20 15.48 -1.65
C ALA A 239 -7.98 15.46 -2.60
N ALA A 240 -6.84 16.05 -2.18
CA ALA A 240 -5.61 16.03 -2.94
C ALA A 240 -5.05 14.60 -3.12
N ARG A 241 -5.11 13.79 -2.05
CA ARG A 241 -4.71 12.39 -2.03
C ARG A 241 -5.58 11.54 -2.96
N ASP A 242 -6.91 11.71 -2.94
CA ASP A 242 -7.85 10.96 -3.80
C ASP A 242 -7.63 11.29 -5.29
N ALA A 243 -7.50 12.57 -5.63
CA ALA A 243 -7.17 12.99 -7.00
C ALA A 243 -5.84 12.39 -7.46
N PHE A 244 -4.79 12.50 -6.64
CA PHE A 244 -3.49 11.93 -6.92
C PHE A 244 -3.54 10.40 -7.09
N TYR A 245 -4.27 9.67 -6.24
CA TYR A 245 -4.42 8.22 -6.37
C TYR A 245 -5.05 7.84 -7.72
N LYS A 246 -6.14 8.52 -8.10
CA LYS A 246 -6.86 8.27 -9.35
C LYS A 246 -6.05 8.59 -10.60
N GLU A 247 -5.25 9.66 -10.56
CA GLU A 247 -4.52 10.18 -11.72
C GLU A 247 -3.13 9.55 -11.89
N ASN A 248 -2.43 9.24 -10.79
CA ASN A 248 -1.02 8.84 -10.81
C ASN A 248 -0.77 7.40 -10.38
N ILE A 249 -1.61 6.83 -9.52
CA ILE A 249 -1.38 5.49 -8.94
C ILE A 249 -2.20 4.44 -9.67
N LEU A 250 -3.52 4.61 -9.69
CA LEU A 250 -4.47 3.65 -10.26
C LEU A 250 -4.20 3.29 -11.74
N PRO A 251 -3.78 4.21 -12.64
CA PRO A 251 -3.49 3.86 -14.02
C PRO A 251 -2.30 2.90 -14.15
N VAL A 252 -1.24 3.13 -13.36
CA VAL A 252 -0.06 2.25 -13.37
C VAL A 252 -0.43 0.88 -12.81
N MET A 253 -1.16 0.84 -11.68
CA MET A 253 -1.68 -0.40 -11.08
C MET A 253 -2.45 -1.24 -12.09
N LYS A 254 -3.43 -0.64 -12.79
CA LYS A 254 -4.26 -1.33 -13.77
C LYS A 254 -3.47 -1.86 -14.97
N ALA A 255 -2.34 -1.24 -15.30
CA ALA A 255 -1.51 -1.66 -16.42
C ALA A 255 -0.56 -2.81 -16.07
N ILE A 256 -0.06 -2.87 -14.84
CA ILE A 256 0.95 -3.88 -14.43
C ILE A 256 0.36 -5.03 -13.63
N ASN A 257 -0.68 -4.78 -12.84
CA ASN A 257 -1.29 -5.79 -11.95
C ASN A 257 -2.41 -6.54 -12.67
N THR A 258 -2.06 -7.14 -13.81
CA THR A 258 -2.92 -8.04 -14.59
C THR A 258 -2.20 -9.37 -14.82
N VAL A 259 -2.97 -10.40 -15.14
CA VAL A 259 -2.46 -11.75 -15.41
C VAL A 259 -1.54 -11.77 -16.63
N ASP A 260 -1.91 -11.03 -17.68
CA ASP A 260 -1.13 -10.90 -18.91
C ASP A 260 -0.82 -9.42 -19.21
N PRO A 261 0.16 -8.83 -18.50
CA PRO A 261 0.50 -7.44 -18.70
C PRO A 261 1.26 -7.29 -20.02
N GLN A 262 1.06 -6.16 -20.71
CA GLN A 262 1.75 -5.93 -21.99
C GLN A 262 3.27 -5.86 -21.77
N ALA A 263 3.99 -6.88 -22.22
CA ALA A 263 5.42 -7.06 -22.01
C ALA A 263 6.29 -5.84 -22.38
N GLY A 264 5.93 -5.13 -23.46
CA GLY A 264 6.63 -3.91 -23.86
C GLY A 264 6.54 -2.79 -22.83
N ASN A 265 5.37 -2.59 -22.24
CA ASN A 265 5.15 -1.55 -21.22
C ASN A 265 5.84 -1.91 -19.90
N VAL A 266 5.73 -3.17 -19.48
CA VAL A 266 6.38 -3.67 -18.26
C VAL A 266 7.88 -3.49 -18.35
N ARG A 267 8.50 -3.88 -19.47
CA ARG A 267 9.95 -3.68 -19.68
C ARG A 267 10.35 -2.21 -19.66
N LEU A 268 9.52 -1.33 -20.21
CA LEU A 268 9.77 0.11 -20.18
C LEU A 268 9.71 0.65 -18.75
N LEU A 269 8.67 0.29 -17.98
CA LEU A 269 8.50 0.71 -16.59
C LEU A 269 9.66 0.24 -15.70
N ALA A 270 10.09 -1.03 -15.83
CA ALA A 270 11.19 -1.58 -15.05
C ALA A 270 12.51 -0.80 -15.24
N ARG A 271 12.72 -0.28 -16.46
CA ARG A 271 13.94 0.43 -16.86
C ARG A 271 13.88 1.94 -16.60
N GLU A 272 12.75 2.57 -16.91
CA GLU A 272 12.67 4.03 -17.06
C GLU A 272 11.78 4.72 -16.04
N SER A 273 10.99 3.98 -15.25
CA SER A 273 10.15 4.63 -14.24
C SER A 273 11.02 5.40 -13.23
N PRO A 274 10.70 6.65 -12.90
CA PRO A 274 11.44 7.41 -11.90
C PRO A 274 11.21 6.89 -10.48
N GLU A 275 10.18 6.06 -10.26
CA GLU A 275 9.74 5.63 -8.94
C GLU A 275 10.15 4.19 -8.66
N ARG A 276 10.74 3.94 -7.49
CA ARG A 276 11.17 2.60 -7.05
C ARG A 276 10.02 1.60 -7.11
N VAL A 277 8.86 1.94 -6.54
CA VAL A 277 7.68 1.04 -6.47
C VAL A 277 7.33 0.47 -7.84
N TRP A 278 7.33 1.30 -8.88
CA TRP A 278 6.98 0.86 -10.22
C TRP A 278 8.06 0.03 -10.88
N ARG A 279 9.34 0.29 -10.58
CA ARG A 279 10.44 -0.56 -11.06
C ARG A 279 10.40 -1.94 -10.40
N VAL A 280 10.13 -1.99 -9.10
CA VAL A 280 9.96 -3.23 -8.33
C VAL A 280 8.77 -4.03 -8.87
N GLU A 281 7.59 -3.41 -8.97
CA GLU A 281 6.38 -4.07 -9.47
C GLU A 281 6.50 -4.50 -10.93
N ALA A 282 7.17 -3.71 -11.77
CA ALA A 282 7.45 -4.11 -13.13
C ALA A 282 8.43 -5.30 -13.20
N ALA A 283 9.45 -5.35 -12.33
CA ALA A 283 10.32 -6.52 -12.23
C ALA A 283 9.53 -7.78 -11.82
N LEU A 284 8.64 -7.68 -10.84
CA LEU A 284 7.73 -8.78 -10.45
C LEU A 284 6.80 -9.17 -11.61
N ALA A 285 6.26 -8.20 -12.35
CA ALA A 285 5.42 -8.44 -13.51
C ALA A 285 6.16 -9.12 -14.67
N LEU A 286 7.46 -8.85 -14.88
CA LEU A 286 8.28 -9.61 -15.83
C LEU A 286 8.35 -11.10 -15.47
N GLY A 287 8.23 -11.41 -14.18
CA GLY A 287 8.01 -12.78 -13.69
C GLY A 287 6.84 -13.44 -14.40
N ARG A 288 5.66 -12.79 -14.43
CA ARG A 288 4.45 -13.28 -15.10
C ARG A 288 4.64 -13.40 -16.62
N VAL A 289 5.29 -12.40 -17.23
CA VAL A 289 5.57 -12.38 -18.67
C VAL A 289 6.44 -13.57 -19.12
N LYS A 290 7.29 -14.13 -18.24
CA LYS A 290 8.05 -15.37 -18.54
C LYS A 290 7.14 -16.56 -18.92
N PHE A 291 5.87 -16.52 -18.50
CA PHE A 291 4.91 -17.61 -18.64
C PHE A 291 3.68 -17.23 -19.47
N SER A 292 3.24 -15.96 -19.46
CA SER A 292 2.05 -15.52 -20.20
C SER A 292 2.34 -15.02 -21.62
N GLY A 293 3.52 -14.42 -21.85
CA GLY A 293 3.83 -13.76 -23.12
C GLY A 293 4.16 -14.71 -24.27
N LYS A 294 4.24 -14.19 -25.49
CA LYS A 294 4.79 -14.94 -26.64
C LYS A 294 6.31 -15.14 -26.52
N PHE A 295 6.88 -16.05 -27.31
CA PHE A 295 8.29 -16.47 -27.21
C PHE A 295 9.30 -15.31 -27.07
N GLY A 296 9.22 -14.30 -27.92
CA GLY A 296 10.11 -13.12 -27.88
C GLY A 296 9.97 -12.31 -26.60
N ASP A 297 8.74 -12.18 -26.07
CA ASP A 297 8.47 -11.47 -24.82
C ASP A 297 8.99 -12.27 -23.62
N GLN A 298 8.80 -13.59 -23.61
CA GLN A 298 9.35 -14.45 -22.56
C GLN A 298 10.88 -14.41 -22.53
N SER A 299 11.52 -14.50 -23.71
CA SER A 299 12.98 -14.46 -23.84
C SER A 299 13.55 -13.14 -23.33
N GLU A 300 12.96 -12.02 -23.77
CA GLU A 300 13.39 -10.69 -23.34
C GLU A 300 13.09 -10.41 -21.86
N ALA A 301 11.98 -10.91 -21.31
CA ALA A 301 11.70 -10.82 -19.88
C ALA A 301 12.79 -11.52 -19.06
N ARG A 302 13.18 -12.76 -19.43
CA ARG A 302 14.29 -13.49 -18.77
C ARG A 302 15.64 -12.78 -18.91
N ARG A 303 15.88 -12.10 -20.03
CA ARG A 303 17.11 -11.31 -20.22
C ARG A 303 17.12 -10.07 -19.32
N MET A 304 16.02 -9.32 -19.33
CA MET A 304 15.88 -8.11 -18.53
C MET A 304 15.95 -8.39 -17.02
N LEU A 305 15.31 -9.47 -16.54
CA LEU A 305 15.42 -9.88 -15.15
C LEU A 305 16.86 -10.18 -14.73
N ARG A 306 17.65 -10.85 -15.59
CA ARG A 306 19.08 -11.07 -15.33
C ARG A 306 19.87 -9.76 -15.26
N THR A 307 19.55 -8.78 -16.10
CA THR A 307 20.16 -7.45 -16.04
C THR A 307 19.78 -6.71 -14.76
N LEU A 308 18.51 -6.74 -14.37
CA LEU A 308 18.00 -6.05 -13.18
C LEU A 308 18.50 -6.66 -11.86
N GLN A 309 18.98 -7.90 -11.84
CA GLN A 309 19.64 -8.46 -10.64
C GLN A 309 20.93 -7.70 -10.25
N ALA A 310 21.52 -6.94 -11.18
CA ALA A 310 22.66 -6.07 -10.93
C ALA A 310 22.26 -4.58 -10.83
N ASP A 311 20.98 -4.29 -10.60
CA ASP A 311 20.50 -2.92 -10.44
C ASP A 311 21.13 -2.22 -9.22
N GLY A 312 21.37 -0.91 -9.33
CA GLY A 312 21.89 -0.12 -8.22
C GLY A 312 20.90 0.03 -7.06
N ASP A 313 19.60 -0.14 -7.31
CA ASP A 313 18.60 -0.21 -6.26
C ASP A 313 18.43 -1.65 -5.74
N PRO A 314 18.73 -1.93 -4.46
CA PRO A 314 18.70 -3.28 -3.92
C PRO A 314 17.28 -3.90 -3.92
N TRP A 315 16.23 -3.09 -3.84
CA TRP A 315 14.85 -3.59 -3.90
C TRP A 315 14.50 -4.08 -5.30
N VAL A 316 14.92 -3.34 -6.33
CA VAL A 316 14.72 -3.73 -7.73
C VAL A 316 15.52 -4.99 -8.04
N ALA A 317 16.77 -5.07 -7.57
CA ALA A 317 17.62 -6.24 -7.74
C ALA A 317 17.03 -7.49 -7.07
N HIS A 318 16.52 -7.35 -5.85
CA HIS A 318 15.88 -8.45 -5.13
C HIS A 318 14.58 -8.89 -5.81
N ALA A 319 13.72 -7.95 -6.23
CA ALA A 319 12.50 -8.26 -6.98
C ALA A 319 12.79 -8.98 -8.29
N ALA A 320 13.83 -8.56 -9.01
CA ALA A 320 14.29 -9.22 -10.23
C ALA A 320 14.80 -10.64 -9.97
N LYS A 321 15.48 -10.88 -8.84
CA LYS A 321 15.88 -12.23 -8.41
C LYS A 321 14.66 -13.11 -8.16
N VAL A 322 13.73 -12.66 -7.32
CA VAL A 322 12.47 -13.38 -7.00
C VAL A 322 11.70 -13.72 -8.28
N ALA A 323 11.48 -12.74 -9.16
CA ALA A 323 10.76 -12.93 -10.41
C ALA A 323 11.49 -13.87 -11.39
N TYR A 324 12.83 -13.85 -11.40
CA TYR A 324 13.64 -14.75 -12.22
C TYR A 324 13.55 -16.20 -11.72
N GLU A 325 13.57 -16.40 -10.41
CA GLU A 325 13.50 -17.72 -9.76
C GLU A 325 12.07 -18.28 -9.73
N MET A 326 11.05 -17.44 -9.94
CA MET A 326 9.65 -17.84 -9.95
C MET A 326 9.37 -19.03 -10.89
N LYS A 327 8.69 -20.04 -10.35
CA LYS A 327 8.28 -21.29 -11.01
C LYS A 327 6.88 -21.19 -11.61
N ILE A 328 6.53 -22.14 -12.48
CA ILE A 328 5.23 -22.18 -13.15
C ILE A 328 4.08 -22.44 -12.16
N GLU A 329 4.34 -23.21 -11.10
CA GLU A 329 3.36 -23.49 -10.05
C GLU A 329 3.00 -22.22 -9.28
N GLU A 330 3.99 -21.41 -8.93
CA GLU A 330 3.81 -20.12 -8.25
C GLU A 330 3.04 -19.14 -9.15
N PHE A 331 3.36 -19.11 -10.45
CA PHE A 331 2.62 -18.30 -11.42
C PHE A 331 1.12 -18.66 -11.46
N ARG A 332 0.77 -19.94 -11.41
CA ARG A 332 -0.63 -20.41 -11.44
C ARG A 332 -1.43 -20.04 -10.19
N VAL A 333 -0.76 -19.84 -9.06
CA VAL A 333 -1.40 -19.44 -7.79
C VAL A 333 -1.62 -17.91 -7.72
N ILE A 334 -0.82 -17.14 -8.46
CA ILE A 334 -0.93 -15.66 -8.53
C ILE A 334 -2.05 -15.20 -9.48
N GLN A 335 -2.52 -16.07 -10.40
CA GLN A 335 -3.64 -15.78 -11.31
C GLN A 335 -4.98 -15.63 -10.58
#